data_AF-A0A6N0BZB9-F1
#
_entry.id   AF-A0A6N0BZB9-F1
#
_cell.length_a   1.000
_cell.length_b   1.000
_cell.length_c   1.000
_cell.angle_alpha   90.00
_cell.angle_beta   90.00
_cell.angle_gamma   90.00
#
_symmetry.space_group_name_H-M   'P 1'
#
loop_
_entity.id
_entity.type
_entity.pdbx_description
1 polymer ?
#
loop_
_entity_poly.entity_id
_entity_poly.type
_entity_poly.pdbx_seq_one_letter_code
_entity_poly.pdbx_strand_id
1 'polypeptide(L)'
;MSSKRTLNGWRRLWIVAAGAALLYAVFWAFGNVPSTYAVDHKVVSAYANPQCRQVIQMPATSKLDPEPEYGNPCWSLYVYRHLYEDAATTSEGYVSDIEGRRRQALLISLGIALVMWLVGVSLLYGAGAVVAWIRKGFAASAAQ
;
A
#
# COMPACT_ATOMS: atom_id res chain seq x y z
N MET A 1 -27.01 30.03 -26.59
CA MET A 1 -26.89 30.57 -25.21
C MET A 1 -26.52 29.44 -24.26
N SER A 2 -25.26 29.38 -23.82
CA SER A 2 -24.79 28.35 -22.88
C SER A 2 -25.25 28.72 -21.47
N SER A 3 -26.28 28.04 -20.96
CA SER A 3 -26.75 28.20 -19.59
C SER A 3 -25.66 27.71 -18.63
N LYS A 4 -24.97 28.65 -17.99
CA LYS A 4 -24.01 28.34 -16.92
C LYS A 4 -24.81 27.77 -15.73
N ARG A 5 -24.93 26.44 -15.65
CA ARG A 5 -25.45 25.76 -14.46
C ARG A 5 -24.54 26.08 -13.29
N THR A 6 -24.90 27.06 -12.48
CA THR A 6 -24.18 27.41 -11.26
C THR A 6 -24.30 26.25 -10.28
N LEU A 7 -23.16 25.62 -9.96
CA LEU A 7 -23.09 24.61 -8.89
C LEU A 7 -23.60 25.22 -7.59
N ASN A 8 -24.72 24.68 -7.10
CA ASN A 8 -25.28 24.94 -5.78
C ASN A 8 -24.19 24.75 -4.71
N GLY A 9 -24.12 25.67 -3.72
CA GLY A 9 -23.06 25.71 -2.72
C GLY A 9 -22.82 24.37 -2.01
N TRP A 10 -23.89 23.59 -1.83
CA TRP A 10 -23.85 22.23 -1.31
C TRP A 10 -22.99 21.28 -2.15
N ARG A 11 -23.12 21.29 -3.49
CA ARG A 11 -22.28 20.46 -4.38
C ARG A 11 -20.81 20.83 -4.29
N ARG A 12 -20.49 22.12 -4.12
CA ARG A 12 -19.10 22.57 -3.98
C ARG A 12 -18.48 22.02 -2.69
N LEU A 13 -19.22 22.05 -1.59
CA LEU A 13 -18.79 21.49 -0.31
C LEU A 13 -18.48 19.99 -0.45
N TRP A 14 -19.34 19.22 -1.12
CA TRP A 14 -19.12 17.78 -1.34
C TRP A 14 -17.89 17.47 -2.16
N ILE A 15 -17.62 18.26 -3.21
CA ILE A 15 -16.43 18.10 -4.03
C ILE A 15 -15.17 18.35 -3.19
N VAL A 16 -15.17 19.42 -2.38
CA VAL A 16 -14.03 19.74 -1.50
C VAL A 16 -13.83 18.64 -0.45
N ALA A 17 -14.90 18.19 0.21
CA ALA A 17 -14.84 17.12 1.21
C ALA A 17 -14.35 15.80 0.61
N ALA A 18 -14.85 15.41 -0.57
CA ALA A 18 -14.41 14.19 -1.26
C ALA A 18 -12.94 14.30 -1.69
N GLY A 19 -12.50 15.47 -2.18
CA GLY A 19 -11.10 15.72 -2.50
C GLY A 19 -10.19 15.65 -1.27
N ALA A 20 -10.58 16.26 -0.15
CA ALA A 20 -9.85 16.17 1.10
C ALA A 20 -9.76 14.73 1.63
N ALA A 21 -10.86 13.98 1.55
CA ALA A 21 -10.89 12.56 1.91
C ALA A 21 -9.96 11.72 1.02
N LEU A 22 -9.88 12.02 -0.27
CA LEU A 22 -8.96 11.34 -1.19
C LEU A 22 -7.50 11.63 -0.83
N LEU A 23 -7.15 12.90 -0.57
CA LEU A 23 -5.80 13.28 -0.16
C LEU A 23 -5.41 12.60 1.16
N TYR A 24 -6.32 12.54 2.12
CA TYR A 24 -6.11 11.80 3.36
C TYR A 24 -5.90 10.30 3.12
N ALA A 25 -6.71 9.68 2.25
CA ALA A 25 -6.58 8.27 1.89
C ALA A 25 -5.22 7.97 1.24
N VAL A 26 -4.74 8.86 0.36
CA VAL A 26 -3.40 8.77 -0.24
C VAL A 26 -2.32 8.89 0.84
N PHE A 27 -2.39 9.90 1.70
CA PHE A 27 -1.43 10.07 2.81
C PHE A 27 -1.38 8.83 3.71
N TRP A 28 -2.54 8.31 4.10
CA TRP A 28 -2.66 7.09 4.88
C TRP A 28 -2.02 5.88 4.15
N ALA A 29 -2.23 5.75 2.84
CA ALA A 29 -1.67 4.64 2.07
C ALA A 29 -0.13 4.63 2.08
N PHE A 30 0.50 5.80 2.00
CA PHE A 30 1.96 5.94 2.14
C PHE A 30 2.46 5.58 3.54
N GLY A 31 1.72 5.97 4.58
CA GLY A 31 2.07 5.65 5.98
C GLY A 31 1.88 4.17 6.36
N ASN A 32 1.07 3.42 5.60
CA ASN A 32 0.80 2.00 5.86
C ASN A 32 1.72 1.04 5.12
N VAL A 33 2.70 1.52 4.35
CA VAL A 33 3.70 0.64 3.73
C VAL A 33 4.60 0.07 4.84
N PRO A 34 4.66 -1.26 5.04
CA PRO A 34 5.47 -1.86 6.09
C PRO A 34 6.94 -1.44 6.01
N SER A 35 7.54 -1.11 7.16
CA SER A 35 8.97 -0.77 7.25
C SER A 35 9.90 -1.94 6.93
N THR A 36 9.37 -3.16 6.91
CA THR A 36 10.08 -4.39 6.51
C THR A 36 10.51 -4.37 5.04
N TYR A 37 9.96 -3.49 4.21
CA TYR A 37 10.41 -3.26 2.84
C TYR A 37 11.49 -2.18 2.72
N ALA A 38 12.22 -1.90 3.80
CA ALA A 38 13.45 -1.12 3.76
C ALA A 38 14.63 -2.04 3.44
N VAL A 39 15.56 -1.57 2.62
CA VAL A 39 16.80 -2.28 2.32
C VAL A 39 17.60 -2.43 3.61
N ASP A 40 17.85 -3.67 4.03
CA ASP A 40 18.72 -3.94 5.17
C ASP A 40 20.18 -3.86 4.72
N HIS A 41 20.86 -2.80 5.15
CA HIS A 41 22.27 -2.58 4.88
C HIS A 41 23.16 -3.73 5.36
N LYS A 42 22.74 -4.49 6.39
CA LYS A 42 23.48 -5.68 6.86
C LYS A 42 23.46 -6.78 5.82
N VAL A 43 22.33 -7.02 5.17
CA VAL A 43 22.21 -8.00 4.07
C VAL A 43 23.11 -7.57 2.89
N VAL A 44 23.05 -6.29 2.50
CA VAL A 44 23.89 -5.75 1.42
C VAL A 44 25.37 -5.93 1.74
N SER A 45 25.79 -5.58 2.96
CA SER A 45 27.18 -5.72 3.39
C SER A 45 27.66 -7.17 3.46
N ALA A 46 26.76 -8.12 3.76
CA ALA A 46 27.07 -9.54 3.81
C ALA A 46 27.45 -10.12 2.44
N TYR A 47 26.90 -9.59 1.34
CA TYR A 47 27.30 -10.02 -0.02
C TYR A 47 28.76 -9.69 -0.34
N ALA A 48 29.30 -8.62 0.23
CA ALA A 48 30.70 -8.22 0.05
C ALA A 48 31.66 -8.97 1.00
N ASN A 49 31.14 -9.63 2.04
CA ASN A 49 31.97 -10.30 3.03
C ASN A 49 32.38 -11.71 2.54
N PRO A 50 33.68 -12.01 2.40
CA PRO A 50 34.14 -13.32 1.96
C PRO A 50 33.74 -14.48 2.89
N GLN A 51 33.51 -14.21 4.18
CA GLN A 51 33.04 -15.21 5.14
C GLN A 51 31.62 -15.70 4.84
N CYS A 52 30.80 -14.89 4.16
CA CYS A 52 29.42 -15.23 3.84
C CYS A 52 29.27 -15.98 2.51
N ARG A 53 30.38 -16.35 1.84
CA ARG A 53 30.36 -17.02 0.55
C ARG A 53 29.54 -18.31 0.56
N GLN A 54 29.61 -19.09 1.63
CA GLN A 54 28.81 -20.31 1.79
C GLN A 54 27.30 -20.00 1.81
N VAL A 55 26.89 -18.93 2.50
CA VAL A 55 25.49 -18.48 2.57
C VAL A 55 25.02 -17.95 1.21
N ILE A 56 25.88 -17.26 0.45
CA ILE A 56 25.53 -16.77 -0.90
C ILE A 56 25.28 -17.94 -1.86
N GLN A 57 26.11 -18.97 -1.77
CA GLN A 57 26.08 -20.14 -2.66
C GLN A 57 24.99 -21.15 -2.30
N MET A 58 24.49 -21.14 -1.06
CA MET A 58 23.43 -22.06 -0.67
C MET A 58 22.14 -21.79 -1.47
N PRO A 59 21.36 -22.79 -1.87
CA PRO A 59 20.05 -22.56 -2.48
C PRO A 59 19.14 -21.77 -1.53
N ALA A 60 18.20 -20.99 -2.08
CA ALA A 60 17.16 -20.37 -1.28
C ALA A 60 16.38 -21.44 -0.48
N THR A 61 15.83 -21.07 0.68
CA THR A 61 15.17 -21.91 1.69
C THR A 61 16.00 -23.04 2.31
N SER A 62 17.24 -23.24 1.88
CA SER A 62 18.14 -24.22 2.49
C SER A 62 18.54 -23.78 3.90
N LYS A 63 18.71 -24.77 4.79
CA LYS A 63 19.25 -24.56 6.13
C LYS A 63 20.76 -24.82 6.13
N LEU A 64 21.51 -24.00 6.86
CA LEU A 64 22.91 -24.31 7.17
C LEU A 64 22.97 -25.15 8.44
N ASP A 65 23.91 -26.08 8.47
CA ASP A 65 24.28 -26.82 9.67
C ASP A 65 25.81 -26.71 9.89
N PRO A 66 26.29 -25.99 10.92
CA PRO A 66 25.50 -25.28 11.93
C PRO A 66 24.91 -23.97 11.38
N GLU A 67 23.77 -23.54 11.93
CA GLU A 67 23.21 -22.21 11.66
C GLU A 67 24.17 -21.11 12.17
N PRO A 68 24.31 -19.98 11.46
CA PRO A 68 25.12 -18.87 11.96
C PRO A 68 24.56 -18.35 13.29
N GLU A 69 25.42 -17.99 14.23
CA GLU A 69 24.96 -17.39 15.49
C GLU A 69 24.35 -15.99 15.26
N TYR A 70 23.38 -15.62 16.09
CA TYR A 70 22.82 -14.27 16.08
C TYR A 70 23.94 -13.22 16.33
N GLY A 71 24.01 -12.21 15.45
CA GLY A 71 25.05 -11.20 15.49
C GLY A 71 26.25 -11.49 14.58
N ASN A 72 26.35 -12.70 14.00
CA ASN A 72 27.29 -12.98 12.92
C ASN A 72 27.00 -12.05 11.71
N PRO A 73 28.02 -11.53 11.01
CA PRO A 73 27.81 -10.66 9.83
C PRO A 73 26.98 -11.31 8.72
N CYS A 74 26.94 -12.64 8.64
CA CYS A 74 26.17 -13.39 7.66
C CYS A 74 24.74 -13.71 8.11
N TRP A 75 24.37 -13.43 9.37
CA TRP A 75 23.07 -13.77 9.94
C TRP A 75 21.90 -13.16 9.16
N SER A 76 21.95 -11.85 8.86
CA SER A 76 20.87 -11.18 8.12
C SER A 76 20.68 -11.78 6.71
N LEU A 77 21.78 -12.12 6.03
CA LEU A 77 21.72 -12.76 4.71
C LEU A 77 21.19 -14.20 4.80
N TYR A 78 21.59 -14.94 5.84
CA TYR A 78 21.06 -16.29 6.10
C TYR A 78 19.55 -16.25 6.28
N VAL A 79 19.05 -15.38 7.16
CA VAL A 79 17.61 -15.23 7.42
C VAL A 79 16.86 -14.83 6.15
N TYR A 80 17.38 -13.88 5.36
CA TYR A 80 16.77 -13.52 4.07
C TYR A 80 16.68 -14.73 3.13
N ARG A 81 17.78 -15.44 2.90
CA ARG A 81 17.78 -16.60 1.99
C ARG A 81 16.98 -17.78 2.51
N HIS A 82 16.86 -17.93 3.83
CA HIS A 82 16.07 -18.97 4.46
C HIS A 82 14.56 -18.72 4.35
N LEU A 83 14.12 -17.46 4.48
CA LEU A 83 12.70 -17.09 4.49
C LEU A 83 12.09 -16.88 3.10
N TYR A 84 12.89 -16.55 2.09
CA TYR A 84 12.41 -16.20 0.75
C TYR A 84 12.90 -17.22 -0.30
N GLU A 85 11.96 -17.84 -1.02
CA GLU A 85 12.26 -18.81 -2.08
C GLU A 85 12.97 -18.20 -3.29
N ASP A 86 12.72 -16.93 -3.54
CA ASP A 86 13.25 -16.13 -4.63
C ASP A 86 14.41 -15.22 -4.17
N ALA A 87 15.08 -15.61 -3.08
CA ALA A 87 16.16 -14.81 -2.52
C ALA A 87 17.31 -14.59 -3.52
N ALA A 88 17.63 -13.32 -3.77
CA ALA A 88 18.64 -12.92 -4.74
C ALA A 88 20.04 -13.47 -4.41
N THR A 89 20.83 -13.76 -5.43
CA THR A 89 22.23 -14.23 -5.29
C THR A 89 23.25 -13.09 -5.30
N THR A 90 22.81 -11.87 -5.59
CA THR A 90 23.64 -10.66 -5.64
C THR A 90 23.03 -9.54 -4.80
N SER A 91 23.86 -8.57 -4.42
CA SER A 91 23.43 -7.42 -3.64
C SER A 91 22.45 -6.51 -4.41
N GLU A 92 22.69 -6.34 -5.71
CA GLU A 92 21.86 -5.56 -6.61
C GLU A 92 20.51 -6.23 -6.83
N GLY A 93 20.51 -7.57 -6.93
CA GLY A 93 19.28 -8.36 -7.01
C GLY A 93 18.44 -8.21 -5.73
N TYR A 94 19.07 -8.22 -4.56
CA TYR A 94 18.39 -8.00 -3.28
C TYR A 94 17.77 -6.60 -3.20
N VAL A 95 18.53 -5.55 -3.53
CA VAL A 95 18.04 -4.17 -3.53
C VAL A 95 16.86 -4.01 -4.49
N SER A 96 17.00 -4.53 -5.71
CA SER A 96 15.93 -4.48 -6.72
C SER A 96 14.68 -5.25 -6.28
N ASP A 97 14.83 -6.41 -5.64
CA ASP A 97 13.71 -7.20 -5.12
C ASP A 97 12.95 -6.44 -4.01
N ILE A 98 13.67 -5.91 -3.01
CA ILE A 98 13.06 -5.14 -1.91
C ILE A 98 12.37 -3.88 -2.44
N GLU A 99 12.99 -3.14 -3.36
CA GLU A 99 12.34 -1.98 -4.00
C GLU A 99 11.10 -2.37 -4.81
N GLY A 100 11.15 -3.50 -5.52
CA GLY A 100 10.01 -4.06 -6.25
C GLY A 100 8.85 -4.37 -5.31
N ARG A 101 9.11 -5.11 -4.23
CA ARG A 101 8.11 -5.43 -3.19
C ARG A 101 7.55 -4.18 -2.53
N ARG A 102 8.40 -3.18 -2.25
CA ARG A 102 7.98 -1.89 -1.70
C ARG A 102 7.00 -1.16 -2.64
N ARG A 103 7.32 -1.09 -3.93
CA ARG A 103 6.45 -0.48 -4.94
C ARG A 103 5.13 -1.24 -5.06
N GLN A 104 5.17 -2.56 -5.07
CA GLN A 104 3.97 -3.40 -5.12
C GLN A 104 3.10 -3.19 -3.88
N ALA A 105 3.68 -3.20 -2.68
CA ALA A 105 2.96 -2.93 -1.43
C ALA A 105 2.33 -1.54 -1.42
N LEU A 106 3.05 -0.51 -1.91
CA LEU A 106 2.52 0.84 -2.06
C LEU A 106 1.34 0.87 -3.04
N LEU A 107 1.45 0.23 -4.20
CA LEU A 107 0.37 0.16 -5.19
C LEU A 107 -0.87 -0.55 -4.65
N ILE A 108 -0.68 -1.65 -3.91
CA ILE A 108 -1.77 -2.37 -3.24
C ILE A 108 -2.43 -1.47 -2.19
N SER A 109 -1.64 -0.81 -1.34
CA SER A 109 -2.11 0.13 -0.33
C SER A 109 -2.92 1.28 -0.94
N LEU A 110 -2.42 1.88 -2.03
CA LEU A 110 -3.13 2.92 -2.78
C LEU A 110 -4.43 2.40 -3.41
N GLY A 111 -4.41 1.19 -3.96
CA GLY A 111 -5.59 0.53 -4.51
C GLY A 111 -6.69 0.33 -3.45
N ILE A 112 -6.32 -0.17 -2.27
CA ILE A 112 -7.25 -0.35 -1.14
C ILE A 112 -7.81 1.00 -0.70
N ALA A 113 -6.95 2.02 -0.53
CA ALA A 113 -7.36 3.37 -0.15
C ALA A 113 -8.35 3.98 -1.16
N LEU A 114 -8.11 3.78 -2.47
CA LEU A 114 -9.00 4.25 -3.53
C LEU A 114 -10.36 3.54 -3.49
N VAL A 115 -10.38 2.22 -3.31
CA VAL A 115 -11.63 1.44 -3.20
C VAL A 115 -12.43 1.90 -1.98
N MET A 116 -11.79 2.04 -0.82
CA MET A 116 -12.44 2.51 0.40
C MET A 116 -13.01 3.92 0.23
N TRP A 117 -12.26 4.82 -0.43
CA TRP A 117 -12.73 6.16 -0.76
C TRP A 117 -13.94 6.14 -1.69
N LEU A 118 -13.91 5.35 -2.76
CA LEU A 118 -15.03 5.20 -3.70
C LEU A 118 -16.29 4.66 -3.01
N VAL A 119 -16.15 3.64 -2.16
CA VAL A 119 -17.25 3.09 -1.36
C VAL A 119 -17.80 4.16 -0.42
N GLY A 120 -16.94 4.87 0.30
CA GLY A 120 -17.35 5.95 1.20
C GLY A 120 -18.13 7.07 0.49
N VAL A 121 -17.63 7.56 -0.64
CA VAL A 121 -18.31 8.57 -1.46
C VAL A 121 -19.64 8.04 -1.99
N SER A 122 -19.67 6.79 -2.48
CA SER A 122 -20.88 6.17 -3.02
C SER A 122 -21.97 6.03 -1.98
N LEU A 123 -21.62 5.62 -0.75
CA LEU A 123 -22.57 5.52 0.37
C LEU A 123 -23.16 6.89 0.74
N LEU A 124 -22.32 7.94 0.77
CA LEU A 124 -22.78 9.30 1.09
C LEU A 124 -23.74 9.85 0.02
N TYR A 125 -23.41 9.66 -1.27
CA TYR A 125 -24.31 10.03 -2.36
C TYR A 125 -25.58 9.20 -2.37
N GLY A 126 -25.48 7.90 -2.12
CA GLY A 126 -26.62 6.98 -2.02
C GLY A 126 -27.58 7.40 -0.91
N ALA A 127 -27.07 7.71 0.27
CA ALA A 127 -27.87 8.23 1.38
C ALA A 127 -28.58 9.55 1.01
N GLY A 128 -27.86 10.48 0.38
CA GLY A 128 -28.44 11.74 -0.09
C GLY A 128 -29.56 11.53 -1.12
N ALA A 129 -29.41 10.56 -2.03
CA ALA A 129 -30.42 10.20 -3.02
C ALA A 129 -31.67 9.59 -2.37
N VAL A 130 -31.50 8.70 -1.39
CA VAL A 130 -32.62 8.11 -0.62
C VAL A 130 -33.40 9.20 0.11
N VAL A 131 -32.73 10.13 0.80
CA VAL A 131 -33.38 11.25 1.49
C VAL A 131 -34.16 12.13 0.51
N ALA A 132 -33.58 12.44 -0.65
CA ALA A 132 -34.26 13.22 -1.67
C ALA A 132 -35.51 12.51 -2.23
N TRP A 133 -35.43 11.19 -2.44
CA TRP A 133 -36.55 10.37 -2.88
C TRP A 133 -37.69 10.37 -1.85
N ILE A 134 -37.37 10.14 -0.57
CA ILE A 134 -38.35 10.18 0.54
C ILE A 134 -39.06 11.53 0.59
N ARG A 135 -38.30 12.64 0.55
CA ARG A 135 -38.89 14.00 0.57
C ARG A 135 -39.81 14.27 -0.61
N LYS A 136 -39.45 13.80 -1.80
CA LYS A 136 -40.28 13.95 -3.00
C LYS A 136 -41.58 13.15 -2.89
N GLY A 137 -41.52 11.94 -2.33
CA GLY A 137 -42.70 11.12 -2.06
C GLY A 137 -43.71 11.84 -1.18
N PHE A 138 -43.27 12.37 -0.03
CA PHE A 138 -44.16 13.09 0.89
C PHE A 138 -44.72 14.40 0.30
N ALA A 139 -43.91 15.14 -0.47
CA ALA A 139 -44.38 16.37 -1.11
C ALA A 139 -45.46 16.12 -2.17
N ALA A 140 -45.40 14.99 -2.88
CA ALA A 140 -46.40 14.62 -3.87
C ALA A 140 -47.76 14.27 -3.23
N SER A 141 -47.75 13.63 -2.05
CA SER A 141 -48.97 13.29 -1.31
C SER A 141 -49.70 14.50 -0.70
N ALA A 142 -48.98 15.59 -0.39
CA ALA A 142 -49.57 16.80 0.17
C ALA A 142 -50.23 17.73 -0.87
N ALA A 143 -50.02 17.45 -2.17
CA ALA A 143 -50.57 18.23 -3.27
C ALA A 143 -51.87 17.63 -3.85
N GLN A 144 -52.34 16.52 -3.28
CA GLN A 144 -53.64 15.88 -3.57
C GLN A 144 -54.63 16.26 -2.47
#